data_AF-O54948-F1
#
_entry.id   AF-O54948-F1
#
_cell.length_a   1.000
_cell.length_b   1.000
_cell.length_c   1.000
_cell.angle_alpha   90.00
_cell.angle_beta   90.00
_cell.angle_gamma   90.00
#
_symmetry.space_group_name_H-M   'P 1'
#
loop_
_entity.id
_entity.type
_entity.pdbx_description
1 polymer ?
#
loop_
_entity_poly.entity_id
_entity_poly.type
_entity_poly.pdbx_seq_one_letter_code
_entity_poly.pdbx_strand_id
1 'polypeptide(L)'
;MYVGSKDYVLSLDLHDINREPLIIHWAASPQRIEECILSGKDGNGECGNFVRLIQPWNRTHLYVCGTGAYNPMCTYVNRGRRAQDYIFYLEPEKLESGKGKCPYDPKLDTASALINEELYAGVYIDFMGTDAAIFRTLGKQTAMRTDQYNSRWLNDPSFIHAELIPDSAERNDDKLYFFFRERSAEAPQNPAVYARIGRICLNDDGGHCCLVNKWSTFLKAQLVCSVPGEDGIETHFDELQDVSVQQTQDIRNPVIYAVFTSSGSVFRGSAVCVYSMADIRMVF
;
A
#
# COMPACT_ATOMS: atom_id res chain seq x y z
N MET A 1 15.77 3.60 -12.44
CA MET A 1 15.04 3.13 -11.24
C MET A 1 14.82 4.33 -10.35
N TYR A 2 13.63 4.50 -9.79
CA TYR A 2 13.37 5.57 -8.81
C TYR A 2 13.38 4.99 -7.41
N VAL A 3 14.01 5.70 -6.46
CA VAL A 3 14.12 5.26 -5.07
C VAL A 3 13.75 6.42 -4.16
N GLY A 4 12.83 6.16 -3.24
CA GLY A 4 12.51 7.07 -2.14
C GLY A 4 13.30 6.67 -0.90
N SER A 5 13.84 7.66 -0.19
CA SER A 5 14.53 7.45 1.09
C SER A 5 14.14 8.54 2.08
N LYS A 6 14.83 8.60 3.23
CA LYS A 6 14.68 9.69 4.18
C LYS A 6 15.23 10.98 3.55
N ASP A 7 14.37 11.96 3.34
CA ASP A 7 14.64 13.30 2.81
C ASP A 7 15.11 13.35 1.35
N TYR A 8 15.15 12.24 0.62
CA TYR A 8 15.60 12.23 -0.77
C TYR A 8 14.71 11.38 -1.69
N VAL A 9 14.65 11.81 -2.95
CA VAL A 9 14.19 11.00 -4.09
C VAL A 9 15.35 10.87 -5.06
N LEU A 10 15.65 9.66 -5.51
CA LEU A 10 16.75 9.37 -6.41
C LEU A 10 16.25 8.80 -7.74
N SER A 11 16.95 9.12 -8.82
CA SER A 11 16.85 8.47 -10.13
C SER A 11 18.18 7.82 -10.47
N LEU A 12 18.19 6.49 -10.49
CA LEU A 12 19.35 5.64 -10.76
C LEU A 12 19.30 5.08 -12.19
N ASP A 13 20.45 4.93 -12.84
CA ASP A 13 20.55 4.20 -14.11
C ASP A 13 20.34 2.70 -13.86
N LEU A 14 19.44 2.07 -14.63
CA LEU A 14 19.16 0.64 -14.51
C LEU A 14 20.27 -0.25 -15.08
N HIS A 15 21.10 0.27 -15.97
CA HIS A 15 22.21 -0.48 -16.57
C HIS A 15 23.45 -0.47 -15.66
N ASP A 16 23.64 0.61 -14.90
CA ASP A 16 24.74 0.76 -13.97
C ASP A 16 24.36 1.69 -12.81
N ILE A 17 23.95 1.08 -11.69
CA ILE A 17 23.54 1.80 -10.48
C ILE A 17 24.68 2.55 -9.79
N ASN A 18 25.94 2.33 -10.20
CA ASN A 18 27.10 3.05 -9.66
C ASN A 18 27.33 4.40 -10.35
N ARG A 19 26.63 4.68 -11.46
CA ARG A 19 26.62 6.01 -12.07
C ARG A 19 26.01 7.02 -11.11
N GLU A 20 26.46 8.27 -11.24
CA GLU A 20 25.94 9.37 -10.43
C GLU A 20 24.42 9.51 -10.62
N PRO A 21 23.62 9.35 -9.54
CA PRO A 21 22.18 9.49 -9.64
C PRO A 21 21.76 10.95 -9.73
N LEU A 22 20.57 11.19 -10.29
CA LEU A 22 19.89 12.45 -10.08
C LEU A 22 19.23 12.42 -8.70
N ILE A 23 19.48 13.44 -7.89
CA ILE A 23 19.03 13.50 -6.49
C ILE A 23 18.18 14.74 -6.29
N ILE A 24 17.01 14.54 -5.69
CA ILE A 24 16.17 15.62 -5.16
C ILE A 24 16.25 15.54 -3.64
N HIS A 25 16.69 16.62 -3.00
CA HIS A 25 16.56 16.80 -1.55
C HIS A 25 15.17 17.36 -1.24
N TRP A 26 14.37 16.58 -0.53
CA TRP A 26 12.98 16.88 -0.17
C TRP A 26 12.76 16.62 1.33
N ALA A 27 13.49 17.34 2.17
CA ALA A 27 13.35 17.25 3.62
C ALA A 27 12.12 18.03 4.16
N ALA A 28 11.67 17.65 5.36
CA ALA A 28 10.74 18.47 6.13
C ALA A 28 11.40 19.81 6.57
N SER A 29 10.60 20.86 6.76
CA SER A 29 11.13 22.15 7.23
C SER A 29 11.67 22.03 8.67
N PRO A 30 12.66 22.86 9.07
CA PRO A 30 13.17 22.86 10.44
C PRO A 30 12.08 23.03 11.50
N GLN A 31 11.12 23.93 11.26
CA GLN A 31 9.97 24.13 12.12
C GLN A 31 9.13 22.85 12.25
N ARG A 32 8.90 22.13 11.15
CA ARG A 32 8.12 20.89 11.19
C ARG A 32 8.84 19.78 11.95
N ILE A 33 10.17 19.70 11.81
CA ILE A 33 11.00 18.77 12.57
C ILE A 33 10.91 19.07 14.07
N GLU A 34 10.99 20.35 14.46
CA GLU A 34 10.83 20.78 15.85
C GLU A 34 9.44 20.40 16.40
N GLU A 35 8.36 20.69 15.67
CA GLU A 35 6.99 20.30 16.05
C GLU A 35 6.84 18.78 16.23
N CYS A 36 7.46 17.99 15.35
CA CYS A 36 7.47 16.53 15.45
C CYS A 36 8.15 16.04 16.73
N ILE A 37 9.31 16.61 17.05
CA ILE A 37 10.07 16.27 18.27
C ILE A 37 9.28 16.67 19.53
N LEU A 38 8.70 17.88 19.53
CA LEU A 38 7.85 18.36 20.63
C LEU A 38 6.60 17.51 20.84
N SER A 39 6.14 16.82 19.79
CA SER A 39 5.03 15.86 19.85
C SER A 39 5.45 14.48 20.42
N GLY A 40 6.69 14.33 20.89
CA GLY A 40 7.19 13.14 21.57
C GLY A 40 7.75 12.05 20.65
N LYS A 41 8.02 12.36 19.38
CA LYS A 41 8.64 11.43 18.42
C LYS A 41 10.16 11.50 18.50
N ASP A 42 10.85 10.43 18.08
CA ASP A 42 12.30 10.36 18.18
C ASP A 42 12.97 11.30 17.16
N GLY A 43 13.66 12.32 17.69
CA GLY A 43 14.41 13.30 16.89
C GLY A 43 15.60 12.72 16.12
N ASN A 44 16.12 11.56 16.52
CA ASN A 44 17.28 10.93 15.87
C ASN A 44 16.91 9.98 14.72
N GLY A 45 15.61 9.71 14.52
CA GLY A 45 15.16 8.71 13.56
C GLY A 45 13.97 9.18 12.76
N GLU A 46 12.87 9.52 13.43
CA GLU A 46 11.52 9.49 12.85
C GLU A 46 11.06 10.86 12.32
N CYS A 47 11.60 11.96 12.83
CA CYS A 47 11.27 13.32 12.41
C CYS A 47 12.01 13.75 11.14
N GLY A 48 11.75 13.05 10.03
CA GLY A 48 12.19 13.42 8.68
C GLY A 48 11.10 13.13 7.66
N ASN A 49 11.34 13.47 6.39
CA ASN A 49 10.42 13.13 5.31
C ASN A 49 10.82 11.80 4.67
N PHE A 50 10.20 10.71 5.09
CA PHE A 50 10.43 9.40 4.49
C PHE A 50 9.53 9.24 3.27
N VAL A 51 10.10 9.15 2.07
CA VAL A 51 9.34 8.92 0.85
C VAL A 51 8.79 7.50 0.85
N ARG A 52 7.46 7.35 0.86
CA ARG A 52 6.76 6.05 0.96
C ARG A 52 6.00 5.69 -0.32
N LEU A 53 5.81 6.63 -1.22
CA LEU A 53 5.06 6.43 -2.46
C LEU A 53 5.75 7.13 -3.62
N ILE A 54 5.98 6.40 -4.71
CA ILE A 54 6.42 6.92 -6.00
C ILE A 54 5.59 6.21 -7.06
N GLN A 55 4.68 6.93 -7.71
CA GLN A 55 3.80 6.38 -8.74
C GLN A 55 3.93 7.16 -10.05
N PRO A 56 3.92 6.51 -11.23
CA PRO A 56 3.89 7.22 -12.50
C PRO A 56 2.59 8.01 -12.67
N TRP A 57 2.65 9.35 -12.62
CA TRP A 57 1.48 10.20 -12.81
C TRP A 57 1.10 10.32 -14.28
N ASN A 58 2.09 10.67 -15.10
CA ASN A 58 1.93 10.74 -16.55
C ASN A 58 3.27 10.45 -17.24
N ARG A 59 3.38 10.77 -18.53
CA ARG A 59 4.60 10.53 -19.32
C ARG A 59 5.82 11.29 -18.80
N THR A 60 5.63 12.42 -18.12
CA THR A 60 6.73 13.28 -17.66
C THR A 60 6.79 13.46 -16.16
N HIS A 61 5.74 13.14 -15.41
CA HIS A 61 5.68 13.36 -13.97
C HIS A 61 5.54 12.03 -13.22
N LEU A 62 6.18 11.99 -12.06
CA LEU A 62 5.90 11.06 -10.98
C LEU A 62 5.04 11.78 -9.94
N TYR A 63 4.12 11.06 -9.31
CA TYR A 63 3.45 11.48 -8.09
C TYR A 63 4.18 10.86 -6.91
N VAL A 64 4.63 11.69 -5.97
CA VAL A 64 5.44 11.25 -4.83
C VAL A 64 4.83 11.71 -3.51
N CYS A 65 4.89 10.85 -2.50
CA CYS A 65 4.47 11.20 -1.14
C CYS A 65 5.48 10.75 -0.10
N GLY A 66 5.60 11.51 0.98
CA GLY A 66 6.41 11.14 2.13
C GLY A 66 5.76 11.55 3.46
N THR A 67 6.31 11.04 4.55
CA THR A 67 5.78 11.19 5.92
C THR A 67 5.83 12.63 6.43
N GLY A 68 6.66 13.50 5.84
CA GLY A 68 6.77 14.92 6.17
C GLY A 68 6.99 15.21 7.66
N ALA A 69 7.79 14.40 8.36
CA ALA A 69 7.94 14.42 9.82
C ALA A 69 6.59 14.37 10.55
N TYR A 70 5.88 13.25 10.39
CA TYR A 70 4.51 13.05 10.88
C TYR A 70 3.53 14.14 10.41
N ASN A 71 3.69 14.64 9.18
CA ASN A 71 2.69 15.41 8.45
C ASN A 71 2.76 15.05 6.97
N PRO A 72 2.09 13.95 6.57
CA PRO A 72 2.22 13.41 5.25
C PRO A 72 1.91 14.44 4.18
N MET A 73 2.77 14.48 3.16
CA MET A 73 2.75 15.46 2.09
C MET A 73 3.06 14.79 0.77
N CYS A 74 2.45 15.28 -0.29
CA CYS A 74 2.64 14.78 -1.65
C CYS A 74 2.94 15.92 -2.63
N THR A 75 3.58 15.60 -3.73
CA THR A 75 3.89 16.53 -4.81
C THR A 75 4.23 15.77 -6.09
N TYR A 76 4.63 16.49 -7.13
CA TYR A 76 5.00 15.94 -8.42
C TYR A 76 6.50 16.11 -8.66
N VAL A 77 7.11 15.13 -9.31
CA VAL A 77 8.50 15.20 -9.79
C VAL A 77 8.49 15.15 -11.30
N ASN A 78 8.99 16.19 -11.96
CA ASN A 78 9.20 16.19 -13.40
C ASN A 78 10.47 15.40 -13.71
N ARG A 79 10.31 14.30 -14.44
CA ARG A 79 11.36 13.36 -14.86
C ARG A 79 11.70 13.44 -16.35
N GLY A 80 11.19 14.44 -17.06
CA GLY A 80 11.32 14.53 -18.52
C GLY A 80 10.55 13.44 -19.28
N ARG A 81 10.64 13.43 -20.62
CA ARG A 81 9.99 12.38 -21.45
C ARG A 81 10.92 11.19 -21.68
N ARG A 82 12.22 11.44 -21.77
CA ARG A 82 13.25 10.42 -22.02
C ARG A 82 14.24 10.42 -20.87
N ALA A 83 14.79 9.25 -20.56
CA ALA A 83 15.81 9.11 -19.53
C ALA A 83 17.11 9.91 -19.82
N GLN A 84 17.32 10.35 -21.07
CA GLN A 84 18.46 11.18 -21.48
C GLN A 84 18.24 12.67 -21.22
N ASP A 85 16.98 13.09 -21.05
CA ASP A 85 16.68 14.43 -20.60
C ASP A 85 17.07 14.40 -19.11
N TYR A 86 18.20 15.00 -18.73
CA TYR A 86 18.67 15.09 -17.33
C TYR A 86 17.75 16.02 -16.49
N ILE A 87 16.44 15.80 -16.58
CA ILE A 87 15.36 16.55 -15.96
C ILE A 87 14.89 15.72 -14.79
N PHE A 88 15.16 16.20 -13.57
CA PHE A 88 14.68 15.57 -12.35
C PHE A 88 14.57 16.62 -11.25
N TYR A 89 13.41 17.25 -11.16
CA TYR A 89 13.14 18.29 -10.17
C TYR A 89 11.72 18.19 -9.62
N LEU A 90 11.58 18.59 -8.37
CA LEU A 90 10.32 18.61 -7.64
C LEU A 90 9.51 19.87 -8.00
N GLU A 91 8.19 19.78 -7.98
CA GLU A 91 7.29 20.93 -8.19
C GLU A 91 6.71 21.42 -6.85
N PRO A 92 7.47 22.23 -6.07
CA PRO A 92 7.10 22.58 -4.69
C PRO A 92 5.80 23.40 -4.60
N GLU A 93 5.45 24.11 -5.67
CA GLU A 93 4.21 24.89 -5.74
C GLU A 93 2.95 24.01 -5.79
N LYS A 94 3.10 22.72 -6.10
CA LYS A 94 2.02 21.73 -6.16
C LYS A 94 2.00 20.83 -4.92
N LEU A 95 2.34 21.38 -3.77
CA LEU A 95 2.32 20.62 -2.52
C LEU A 95 0.88 20.31 -2.11
N GLU A 96 0.61 19.03 -1.88
CA GLU A 96 -0.70 18.53 -1.46
C GLU A 96 -0.60 17.81 -0.11
N SER A 97 -1.72 17.72 0.59
CA SER A 97 -1.82 16.83 1.75
C SER A 97 -1.64 15.37 1.34
N GLY A 98 -0.85 14.63 2.12
CA GLY A 98 -0.65 13.19 2.01
C GLY A 98 -1.59 12.35 2.89
N LYS A 99 -2.53 12.97 3.60
CA LYS A 99 -3.49 12.25 4.44
C LYS A 99 -4.35 11.32 3.58
N GLY A 100 -4.42 10.03 3.95
CA GLY A 100 -5.08 9.00 3.14
C GLY A 100 -4.27 8.50 1.93
N LYS A 101 -3.04 9.00 1.75
CA LYS A 101 -2.14 8.64 0.64
C LYS A 101 -0.81 8.06 1.11
N CYS A 102 -0.34 8.52 2.26
CA CYS A 102 0.97 8.21 2.85
C CYS A 102 0.82 8.18 4.39
N PRO A 103 1.54 7.29 5.11
CA PRO A 103 1.38 7.17 6.54
C PRO A 103 2.12 8.31 7.25
N TYR A 104 1.71 8.59 8.49
CA TYR A 104 2.41 9.53 9.37
C TYR A 104 3.71 8.93 9.89
N ASP A 105 3.66 7.66 10.31
CA ASP A 105 4.78 6.94 10.88
C ASP A 105 5.59 6.22 9.78
N PRO A 106 6.92 6.43 9.69
CA PRO A 106 7.76 5.79 8.69
C PRO A 106 7.89 4.27 8.84
N LYS A 107 7.48 3.69 9.98
CA LYS A 107 7.52 2.24 10.24
C LYS A 107 6.29 1.50 9.76
N LEU A 108 5.20 2.21 9.44
CA LEU A 108 3.96 1.58 9.00
C LEU A 108 4.01 1.22 7.52
N ASP A 109 3.64 -0.03 7.22
CA ASP A 109 3.55 -0.54 5.85
C ASP A 109 2.37 0.06 5.10
N THR A 110 2.51 0.14 3.78
CA THR A 110 1.49 0.69 2.90
C THR A 110 1.47 -0.04 1.57
N ALA A 111 0.27 -0.20 1.01
CA ALA A 111 0.08 -0.65 -0.36
C ALA A 111 -0.61 0.45 -1.15
N SER A 112 -0.21 0.67 -2.40
CA SER A 112 -0.86 1.69 -3.24
C SER A 112 -0.86 1.34 -4.71
N ALA A 113 -1.88 1.81 -5.42
CA ALA A 113 -1.99 1.75 -6.86
C ALA A 113 -2.57 3.08 -7.37
N LEU A 114 -1.90 3.69 -8.35
CA LEU A 114 -2.39 4.89 -9.04
C LEU A 114 -3.01 4.47 -10.37
N ILE A 115 -4.33 4.62 -10.48
CA ILE A 115 -5.12 4.12 -11.61
C ILE A 115 -6.01 5.26 -12.08
N ASN A 116 -5.95 5.63 -13.36
CA ASN A 116 -6.80 6.67 -13.95
C ASN A 116 -6.82 8.00 -13.16
N GLU A 117 -5.65 8.46 -12.70
CA GLU A 117 -5.49 9.69 -11.89
C GLU A 117 -6.12 9.62 -10.47
N GLU A 118 -6.58 8.44 -10.06
CA GLU A 118 -7.08 8.15 -8.72
C GLU A 118 -6.06 7.31 -7.96
N LEU A 119 -5.76 7.70 -6.73
CA LEU A 119 -4.84 6.97 -5.87
C LEU A 119 -5.62 6.11 -4.89
N TYR A 120 -5.42 4.81 -5.02
CA TYR A 120 -5.91 3.80 -4.09
C TYR A 120 -4.78 3.45 -3.13
N ALA A 121 -5.02 3.54 -1.82
CA ALA A 121 -3.97 3.32 -0.82
C ALA A 121 -4.50 2.69 0.47
N GLY A 122 -3.85 1.63 0.93
CA GLY A 122 -4.01 1.07 2.26
C GLY A 122 -3.01 1.72 3.21
N VAL A 123 -3.49 2.56 4.11
CA VAL A 123 -2.64 3.38 5.01
C VAL A 123 -3.31 3.62 6.36
N TYR A 124 -2.51 3.99 7.36
CA TYR A 124 -3.00 4.64 8.58
C TYR A 124 -3.01 6.16 8.40
N ILE A 125 -4.11 6.82 8.78
CA ILE A 125 -4.34 8.24 8.47
C ILE A 125 -4.24 9.19 9.66
N ASP A 126 -3.94 8.67 10.84
CA ASP A 126 -3.80 9.44 12.06
C ASP A 126 -2.37 9.39 12.59
N PHE A 127 -2.01 10.41 13.36
CA PHE A 127 -0.70 10.53 13.96
C PHE A 127 -0.40 9.39 14.96
N MET A 128 -1.43 8.82 15.58
CA MET A 128 -1.31 7.72 16.55
C MET A 128 -1.14 6.34 15.89
N GLY A 129 -1.39 6.21 14.58
CA GLY A 129 -1.29 4.92 13.89
C GLY A 129 -2.38 3.94 14.32
N THR A 130 -3.62 4.41 14.48
CA THR A 130 -4.77 3.60 14.93
C THR A 130 -5.92 3.55 13.91
N ASP A 131 -6.02 4.53 13.01
CA ASP A 131 -7.06 4.58 11.98
C ASP A 131 -6.51 4.08 10.63
N ALA A 132 -6.48 2.76 10.47
CA ALA A 132 -6.19 2.10 9.20
C ALA A 132 -7.41 2.10 8.28
N ALA A 133 -7.19 2.41 7.00
CA ALA A 133 -8.21 2.25 5.98
C ALA A 133 -7.62 2.05 4.59
N ILE A 134 -8.44 1.46 3.70
CA ILE A 134 -8.21 1.49 2.25
C ILE A 134 -8.96 2.70 1.70
N PHE A 135 -8.23 3.63 1.10
CA PHE A 135 -8.74 4.87 0.54
C PHE A 135 -8.73 4.88 -0.99
N ARG A 136 -9.65 5.64 -1.58
CA ARG A 136 -9.47 6.27 -2.90
C ARG A 136 -9.45 7.77 -2.71
N THR A 137 -8.37 8.39 -3.15
CA THR A 137 -8.13 9.83 -3.13
C THR A 137 -7.74 10.31 -4.53
N LEU A 138 -7.50 11.61 -4.68
CA LEU A 138 -7.33 12.26 -5.99
C LEU A 138 -8.61 12.08 -6.84
N GLY A 139 -8.50 12.29 -8.14
CA GLY A 139 -9.65 12.27 -9.04
C GLY A 139 -10.64 13.41 -8.81
N LYS A 140 -11.82 13.27 -9.44
CA LYS A 140 -12.91 14.27 -9.38
C LYS A 140 -13.94 13.97 -8.30
N GLN A 141 -13.97 12.73 -7.83
CA GLN A 141 -14.96 12.25 -6.89
C GLN A 141 -14.53 12.53 -5.44
N THR A 142 -15.49 12.44 -4.52
CA THR A 142 -15.19 12.51 -3.09
C THR A 142 -14.34 11.32 -2.67
N ALA A 143 -13.47 11.54 -1.69
CA ALA A 143 -12.62 10.47 -1.18
C ALA A 143 -13.46 9.32 -0.59
N MET A 144 -13.15 8.09 -0.98
CA MET A 144 -13.78 6.87 -0.48
C MET A 144 -12.89 6.22 0.56
N ARG A 145 -13.49 5.53 1.55
CA ARG A 145 -12.73 4.75 2.53
C ARG A 145 -13.45 3.50 3.04
N THR A 146 -12.72 2.60 3.68
CA THR A 146 -13.31 1.55 4.51
C THR A 146 -13.96 2.12 5.77
N ASP A 147 -14.92 1.40 6.34
CA ASP A 147 -15.61 1.80 7.56
C ASP A 147 -14.63 1.97 8.74
N GLN A 148 -14.76 3.08 9.46
CA GLN A 148 -13.81 3.50 10.49
C GLN A 148 -14.09 2.76 11.80
N TYR A 149 -13.03 2.34 12.50
CA TYR A 149 -13.11 1.66 13.81
C TYR A 149 -14.01 0.40 13.81
N ASN A 150 -14.07 -0.29 12.66
CA ASN A 150 -14.85 -1.50 12.48
C ASN A 150 -13.92 -2.69 12.19
N SER A 151 -13.65 -3.50 13.21
CA SER A 151 -12.75 -4.65 13.13
C SER A 151 -13.20 -5.73 12.13
N ARG A 152 -14.49 -5.73 11.74
CA ARG A 152 -14.99 -6.62 10.67
C ARG A 152 -14.45 -6.21 9.30
N TRP A 153 -14.14 -4.93 9.11
CA TRP A 153 -13.55 -4.41 7.87
C TRP A 153 -12.04 -4.56 7.90
N LEU A 154 -11.38 -3.96 8.88
CA LEU A 154 -9.93 -4.00 9.06
C LEU A 154 -9.61 -4.00 10.55
N ASN A 155 -8.70 -4.87 10.98
CA ASN A 155 -8.32 -4.99 12.38
C ASN A 155 -6.80 -5.00 12.56
N ASP A 156 -6.22 -3.80 12.75
CA ASP A 156 -4.78 -3.60 12.84
C ASP A 156 -3.99 -4.21 11.66
N PRO A 157 -4.28 -3.79 10.41
CA PRO A 157 -3.67 -4.38 9.24
C PRO A 157 -2.25 -3.85 8.96
N SER A 158 -1.39 -4.70 8.44
CA SER A 158 -0.17 -4.32 7.70
C SER A 158 -0.46 -4.58 6.22
N PHE A 159 -0.36 -3.53 5.38
CA PHE A 159 -0.67 -3.59 3.94
C PHE A 159 0.59 -3.92 3.13
N ILE A 160 0.49 -4.90 2.23
CA ILE A 160 1.64 -5.45 1.49
C ILE A 160 1.60 -5.03 0.01
N HIS A 161 0.51 -5.33 -0.69
CA HIS A 161 0.42 -5.11 -2.15
C HIS A 161 -0.97 -4.68 -2.60
N ALA A 162 -1.04 -3.97 -3.72
CA ALA A 162 -2.29 -3.62 -4.38
C ALA A 162 -2.16 -3.84 -5.90
N GLU A 163 -3.08 -4.59 -6.51
CA GLU A 163 -3.02 -4.93 -7.94
C GLU A 163 -4.40 -4.83 -8.59
N LEU A 164 -4.47 -4.13 -9.73
CA LEU A 164 -5.66 -4.12 -10.59
C LEU A 164 -5.71 -5.42 -11.40
N ILE A 165 -6.76 -6.22 -11.20
CA ILE A 165 -6.97 -7.45 -11.95
C ILE A 165 -8.37 -7.39 -12.59
N PRO A 166 -8.47 -7.31 -13.93
CA PRO A 166 -9.75 -7.35 -14.63
C PRO A 166 -10.47 -8.68 -14.40
N ASP A 167 -11.78 -8.65 -14.17
CA ASP A 167 -12.59 -9.87 -14.07
C ASP A 167 -13.20 -10.29 -15.41
N SER A 168 -13.50 -9.33 -16.28
CA SER A 168 -14.10 -9.60 -17.58
C SER A 168 -13.39 -8.79 -18.69
N ALA A 169 -13.91 -8.87 -19.91
CA ALA A 169 -13.47 -7.98 -20.98
C ALA A 169 -14.04 -6.55 -20.83
N GLU A 170 -15.05 -6.39 -19.96
CA GLU A 170 -15.67 -5.11 -19.67
C GLU A 170 -14.95 -4.43 -18.51
N ARG A 171 -14.42 -3.22 -18.77
CA ARG A 171 -13.68 -2.44 -17.75
C ARG A 171 -14.51 -2.08 -16.52
N ASN A 172 -15.83 -2.13 -16.62
CA ASN A 172 -16.73 -1.85 -15.50
C ASN A 172 -16.68 -2.95 -14.42
N ASP A 173 -16.15 -4.13 -14.75
CA ASP A 173 -16.00 -5.23 -13.81
C ASP A 173 -14.61 -5.29 -13.17
N ASP A 174 -13.72 -4.35 -13.51
CA ASP A 174 -12.35 -4.30 -13.00
C ASP A 174 -12.36 -4.20 -11.47
N LYS A 175 -11.56 -5.05 -10.82
CA LYS A 175 -11.42 -5.09 -9.37
C LYS A 175 -9.99 -4.79 -8.97
N LEU A 176 -9.85 -4.00 -7.92
CA LEU A 176 -8.58 -3.75 -7.27
C LEU A 176 -8.48 -4.68 -6.06
N TYR A 177 -7.41 -5.47 -6.03
CA TYR A 177 -7.12 -6.41 -4.96
C TYR A 177 -6.07 -5.83 -4.01
N PHE A 178 -6.34 -5.87 -2.71
CA PHE A 178 -5.40 -5.52 -1.65
C PHE A 178 -4.96 -6.77 -0.91
N PHE A 179 -3.65 -6.92 -0.75
CA PHE A 179 -3.04 -7.99 0.02
C PHE A 179 -2.50 -7.39 1.32
N PHE A 180 -2.90 -7.96 2.44
CA PHE A 180 -2.54 -7.46 3.75
C PHE A 180 -2.58 -8.60 4.77
N ARG A 181 -1.98 -8.39 5.93
CA ARG A 181 -2.21 -9.24 7.12
C ARG A 181 -2.88 -8.40 8.18
N GLU A 182 -3.69 -9.00 9.02
CA GLU A 182 -4.39 -8.29 10.10
C GLU A 182 -4.59 -9.21 11.31
N ARG A 183 -4.93 -8.65 12.47
CA ARG A 183 -5.32 -9.45 13.64
C ARG A 183 -6.71 -10.06 13.43
N SER A 184 -6.90 -11.29 13.89
CA SER A 184 -8.20 -11.95 13.89
C SER A 184 -9.25 -11.13 14.64
N ALA A 185 -10.35 -10.80 13.97
CA ALA A 185 -11.53 -10.21 14.60
C ALA A 185 -12.46 -11.30 15.20
N GLU A 186 -12.28 -12.56 14.80
CA GLU A 186 -13.17 -13.68 15.10
C GLU A 186 -12.83 -14.37 16.43
N ALA A 187 -11.57 -14.27 16.88
CA ALA A 187 -11.10 -14.85 18.12
C ALA A 187 -10.34 -13.81 18.98
N PRO A 188 -11.01 -12.86 19.64
CA PRO A 188 -10.35 -11.77 20.38
C PRO A 188 -9.42 -12.24 21.50
N GLN A 189 -9.62 -13.46 22.02
CA GLN A 189 -8.81 -14.08 23.07
C GLN A 189 -7.57 -14.79 22.55
N ASN A 190 -7.47 -15.00 21.22
CA ASN A 190 -6.30 -15.59 20.59
C ASN A 190 -5.73 -14.58 19.57
N PRO A 191 -4.57 -13.96 19.85
CA PRO A 191 -3.98 -12.95 18.98
C PRO A 191 -3.37 -13.59 17.72
N ALA A 192 -4.17 -14.29 16.93
CA ALA A 192 -3.81 -14.81 15.64
C ALA A 192 -3.75 -13.67 14.62
N VAL A 193 -2.72 -13.68 13.79
CA VAL A 193 -2.61 -12.87 12.58
C VAL A 193 -3.09 -13.73 11.43
N TYR A 194 -3.82 -13.13 10.48
CA TYR A 194 -4.21 -13.81 9.24
C TYR A 194 -3.79 -12.98 8.04
N ALA A 195 -3.21 -13.66 7.05
CA ALA A 195 -3.08 -13.12 5.71
C ALA A 195 -4.45 -13.04 5.04
N ARG A 196 -4.70 -11.92 4.37
CA ARG A 196 -5.97 -11.59 3.72
C ARG A 196 -5.74 -11.09 2.31
N ILE A 197 -6.70 -11.40 1.46
CA ILE A 197 -6.93 -10.71 0.20
C ILE A 197 -8.28 -9.99 0.30
N GLY A 198 -8.29 -8.70 0.00
CA GLY A 198 -9.49 -7.88 -0.12
C GLY A 198 -9.71 -7.48 -1.57
N ARG A 199 -10.97 -7.31 -2.00
CA ARG A 199 -11.31 -6.76 -3.32
C ARG A 199 -12.27 -5.59 -3.19
N ILE A 200 -12.16 -4.62 -4.10
CA ILE A 200 -13.13 -3.54 -4.33
C ILE A 200 -13.37 -3.42 -5.84
N CYS A 201 -14.59 -3.07 -6.24
CA CYS A 201 -14.87 -2.70 -7.62
C CYS A 201 -14.32 -1.30 -7.90
N LEU A 202 -13.68 -1.10 -9.05
CA LEU A 202 -13.05 0.18 -9.39
C LEU A 202 -14.09 1.31 -9.56
N ASN A 203 -15.29 0.96 -10.02
CA ASN A 203 -16.43 1.87 -10.23
C ASN A 203 -17.35 2.03 -9.01
N ASP A 204 -16.93 1.57 -7.82
CA ASP A 204 -17.70 1.75 -6.59
C ASP A 204 -17.74 3.23 -6.20
N ASP A 205 -18.95 3.78 -6.09
CA ASP A 205 -19.21 5.18 -5.69
C ASP A 205 -19.88 5.28 -4.30
N GLY A 206 -19.90 4.16 -3.57
CA GLY A 206 -20.51 4.07 -2.25
C GLY A 206 -22.02 4.02 -2.28
N GLY A 207 -22.62 4.02 -1.10
CA GLY A 207 -24.08 3.95 -0.97
C GLY A 207 -24.74 5.32 -0.89
N HIS A 208 -26.03 5.38 -1.25
CA HIS A 208 -26.80 6.62 -1.30
C HIS A 208 -27.24 7.14 0.09
N CYS A 209 -27.66 6.24 0.99
CA CYS A 209 -28.13 6.58 2.34
C CYS A 209 -27.23 5.99 3.44
N CYS A 210 -26.81 4.73 3.29
CA CYS A 210 -25.82 4.06 4.10
C CYS A 210 -24.51 3.99 3.32
N LEU A 211 -23.36 3.89 4.00
CA LEU A 211 -22.04 3.82 3.36
C LEU A 211 -21.74 5.00 2.40
N VAL A 212 -22.24 6.19 2.73
CA VAL A 212 -21.89 7.42 2.01
C VAL A 212 -20.37 7.64 2.11
N ASN A 213 -19.71 7.79 0.96
CA ASN A 213 -18.25 7.86 0.83
C ASN A 213 -17.49 6.64 1.42
N LYS A 214 -18.14 5.46 1.45
CA LYS A 214 -17.55 4.21 1.91
C LYS A 214 -17.76 3.09 0.89
N TRP A 215 -16.79 2.20 0.78
CA TRP A 215 -16.86 1.08 -0.17
C TRP A 215 -18.12 0.24 0.05
N SER A 216 -18.94 0.08 -0.98
CA SER A 216 -20.10 -0.82 -0.95
C SER A 216 -19.76 -2.24 -1.41
N THR A 217 -18.62 -2.40 -2.08
CA THR A 217 -18.15 -3.65 -2.71
C THR A 217 -16.96 -4.28 -2.01
N PHE A 218 -16.51 -3.73 -0.88
CA PHE A 218 -15.38 -4.29 -0.13
C PHE A 218 -15.72 -5.66 0.46
N LEU A 219 -14.96 -6.67 0.04
CA LEU A 219 -14.99 -8.02 0.58
C LEU A 219 -13.56 -8.46 0.88
N LYS A 220 -13.37 -9.31 1.89
CA LYS A 220 -12.07 -9.93 2.21
C LYS A 220 -12.19 -11.41 2.51
N ALA A 221 -11.15 -12.16 2.17
CA ALA A 221 -11.02 -13.59 2.42
C ALA A 221 -9.63 -13.90 3.00
N GLN A 222 -9.49 -15.04 3.69
CA GLN A 222 -8.19 -15.51 4.18
C GLN A 222 -7.36 -16.12 3.06
N LEU A 223 -6.05 -15.84 3.05
CA LEU A 223 -5.07 -16.57 2.27
C LEU A 223 -4.43 -17.62 3.17
N VAL A 224 -4.76 -18.89 2.95
CA VAL A 224 -4.18 -20.00 3.73
C VAL A 224 -2.89 -20.45 3.05
N CYS A 225 -1.80 -20.48 3.80
CA CYS A 225 -0.54 -21.10 3.40
C CYS A 225 -0.13 -22.07 4.51
N SER A 226 -0.36 -23.37 4.29
CA SER A 226 -0.10 -24.41 5.28
C SER A 226 0.48 -25.67 4.66
N VAL A 227 1.14 -26.48 5.50
CA VAL A 227 1.61 -27.81 5.15
C VAL A 227 0.95 -28.81 6.11
N PRO A 228 0.22 -29.81 5.59
CA PRO A 228 -0.39 -30.84 6.44
C PRO A 228 0.67 -31.78 7.00
N GLY A 229 0.64 -32.00 8.31
CA GLY A 229 1.45 -33.01 9.00
C GLY A 229 0.89 -34.42 8.86
N GLU A 230 1.73 -35.43 9.12
CA GLU A 230 1.31 -36.85 9.09
C GLU A 230 0.25 -37.19 10.16
N ASP A 231 0.23 -36.41 11.25
CA ASP A 231 -0.74 -36.48 12.34
C ASP A 231 -2.05 -35.72 12.06
N GLY A 232 -2.16 -35.08 10.88
CA GLY A 232 -3.29 -34.26 10.48
C GLY A 232 -3.27 -32.84 11.05
N ILE A 233 -2.22 -32.45 11.79
CA ILE A 233 -2.03 -31.08 12.25
C ILE A 233 -1.37 -30.27 11.15
N GLU A 234 -2.00 -29.16 10.74
CA GLU A 234 -1.43 -28.27 9.74
C GLU A 234 -0.44 -27.28 10.37
N THR A 235 0.70 -27.10 9.72
CA THR A 235 1.64 -26.02 10.04
C THR A 235 1.32 -24.81 9.17
N HIS A 236 0.82 -23.74 9.79
CA HIS A 236 0.44 -22.50 9.10
C HIS A 236 1.56 -21.46 9.04
N PHE A 237 1.57 -20.69 7.96
CA PHE A 237 2.42 -19.53 7.75
C PHE A 237 1.51 -18.32 7.47
N ASP A 238 1.10 -17.62 8.52
CA ASP A 238 0.08 -16.56 8.41
C ASP A 238 0.66 -15.14 8.25
N GLU A 239 1.96 -14.97 8.46
CA GLU A 239 2.63 -13.68 8.34
C GLU A 239 2.98 -13.37 6.89
N LEU A 240 2.04 -12.82 6.13
CA LEU A 240 2.28 -12.36 4.76
C LEU A 240 3.36 -11.25 4.74
N GLN A 241 4.40 -11.44 3.94
CA GLN A 241 5.54 -10.52 3.83
C GLN A 241 5.58 -9.79 2.48
N ASP A 242 5.31 -10.50 1.38
CA ASP A 242 5.38 -9.93 0.04
C ASP A 242 4.46 -10.68 -0.92
N VAL A 243 4.05 -10.01 -2.00
CA VAL A 243 3.21 -10.56 -3.07
C VAL A 243 3.75 -10.15 -4.42
N SER A 244 3.91 -11.12 -5.32
CA SER A 244 4.27 -10.91 -6.71
C SER A 244 3.17 -11.46 -7.61
N VAL A 245 2.68 -10.62 -8.52
CA VAL A 245 1.64 -10.98 -9.49
C VAL A 245 2.29 -11.27 -10.84
N GLN A 246 2.32 -12.54 -11.22
CA GLN A 246 2.86 -12.98 -12.51
C GLN A 246 1.75 -12.94 -13.56
N GLN A 247 1.86 -12.00 -14.49
CA GLN A 247 0.95 -11.88 -15.62
C GLN A 247 1.05 -13.10 -16.54
N THR A 248 -0.10 -13.64 -16.96
CA THR A 248 -0.18 -14.69 -17.98
C THR A 248 -0.62 -14.09 -19.32
N GLN A 249 -0.83 -14.93 -20.34
CA GLN A 249 -1.41 -14.48 -21.60
C GLN A 249 -2.84 -13.93 -21.42
N ASP A 250 -3.56 -14.42 -20.41
CA ASP A 250 -4.85 -13.87 -20.00
C ASP A 250 -4.64 -12.97 -18.77
N ILE A 251 -4.66 -11.66 -18.98
CA ILE A 251 -4.50 -10.65 -17.91
C ILE A 251 -5.57 -10.75 -16.81
N ARG A 252 -6.67 -11.46 -17.06
CA ARG A 252 -7.71 -11.74 -16.06
C ARG A 252 -7.32 -12.89 -15.13
N ASN A 253 -6.31 -13.68 -15.49
CA ASN A 253 -5.86 -14.85 -14.76
C ASN A 253 -4.34 -14.80 -14.54
N PRO A 254 -3.80 -13.78 -13.85
CA PRO A 254 -2.44 -13.83 -13.35
C PRO A 254 -2.30 -14.93 -12.29
N VAL A 255 -1.06 -15.37 -12.08
CA VAL A 255 -0.68 -16.26 -10.99
C VAL A 255 -0.14 -15.41 -9.85
N ILE A 256 -0.68 -15.60 -8.64
CA ILE A 256 -0.26 -14.84 -7.46
C ILE A 256 0.72 -15.69 -6.65
N TYR A 257 1.94 -15.19 -6.49
CA TYR A 257 2.93 -15.73 -5.57
C TYR A 257 2.94 -14.88 -4.31
N ALA A 258 2.88 -15.51 -3.14
CA ALA A 258 2.93 -14.82 -1.88
C ALA A 258 3.93 -15.48 -0.94
N VAL A 259 4.73 -14.65 -0.27
CA VAL A 259 5.77 -15.07 0.68
C VAL A 259 5.24 -14.91 2.09
N PHE A 260 5.32 -15.96 2.88
CA PHE A 260 4.81 -16.02 4.24
C PHE A 260 5.91 -16.42 5.22
N THR A 261 5.75 -16.04 6.49
CA THR A 261 6.55 -16.55 7.60
C THR A 261 5.66 -17.14 8.69
N SER A 262 6.25 -17.93 9.59
CA SER A 262 5.56 -18.41 10.78
C SER A 262 5.38 -17.28 11.81
N SER A 263 4.25 -17.26 12.51
CA SER A 263 3.98 -16.27 13.59
C SER A 263 4.70 -16.57 14.91
N GLY A 264 5.17 -17.81 15.10
CA GLY A 264 5.81 -18.25 16.34
C GLY A 264 7.25 -17.76 16.50
N SER A 265 7.64 -17.35 17.71
CA SER A 265 9.01 -16.92 18.01
C SER A 265 10.01 -18.08 18.08
N VAL A 266 9.53 -19.29 18.41
CA VAL A 266 10.33 -20.50 18.59
C VAL A 266 10.62 -21.20 17.26
N PHE A 267 9.61 -21.35 16.41
CA PHE A 267 9.75 -21.94 15.08
C PHE A 267 9.77 -20.83 14.05
N ARG A 268 10.95 -20.60 13.45
CA ARG A 268 11.12 -19.65 12.35
C ARG A 268 11.17 -20.42 11.03
N GLY A 269 10.19 -20.20 10.18
CA GLY A 269 10.13 -20.75 8.84
C GLY A 269 9.53 -19.74 7.87
N SER A 270 9.83 -19.94 6.59
CA SER A 270 9.24 -19.18 5.49
C SER A 270 8.66 -20.15 4.47
N ALA A 271 7.58 -19.73 3.82
CA ALA A 271 6.91 -20.49 2.77
C ALA A 271 6.57 -19.57 1.60
N VAL A 272 6.48 -20.15 0.40
CA VAL A 272 5.95 -19.47 -0.78
C VAL A 272 4.74 -20.27 -1.24
N CYS A 273 3.57 -19.63 -1.21
CA CYS A 273 2.33 -20.22 -1.69
C CYS A 273 1.90 -19.56 -3.00
N VAL A 274 1.21 -20.33 -3.83
CA VAL A 274 0.74 -19.90 -5.16
C VAL A 274 -0.78 -20.00 -5.20
N TYR A 275 -1.42 -18.94 -5.67
CA TYR A 275 -2.88 -18.84 -5.74
C TYR A 275 -3.34 -18.54 -7.17
N SER A 276 -4.40 -19.20 -7.59
CA SER A 276 -5.06 -18.91 -8.87
C SER A 276 -6.18 -17.89 -8.68
N MET A 277 -6.40 -17.04 -9.67
CA MET A 277 -7.56 -16.13 -9.65
C MET A 277 -8.91 -16.87 -9.73
N ALA A 278 -8.92 -18.11 -10.25
CA ALA A 278 -10.13 -18.93 -10.26
C ALA A 278 -10.58 -19.29 -8.83
N ASP A 279 -9.65 -19.73 -7.97
CA ASP A 279 -9.94 -20.06 -6.58
C ASP A 279 -10.34 -18.84 -5.78
N ILE A 280 -9.62 -17.73 -5.96
CA ILE A 280 -9.91 -16.45 -5.31
C ILE A 280 -11.34 -15.99 -5.66
N ARG A 281 -11.73 -16.04 -6.93
CA ARG A 281 -13.07 -15.65 -7.38
C ARG A 281 -14.16 -16.59 -6.86
N MET A 282 -13.87 -17.89 -6.76
CA MET A 282 -14.83 -18.87 -6.25
C MET A 282 -15.17 -18.61 -4.77
N VAL A 283 -14.22 -18.10 -3.98
CA VAL A 283 -14.45 -17.75 -2.58
C VAL A 283 -15.30 -16.48 -2.41
N PHE A 284 -15.24 -15.55 -3.37
CA PHE A 284 -15.86 -14.23 -3.25
C PHE A 284 -17.17 -14.05 -4.03
#